data_AF-A0A7C7DSC6-F1
#
_entry.id   AF-A0A7C7DSC6-F1
#
_cell.length_a   1.000
_cell.length_b   1.000
_cell.length_c   1.000
_cell.angle_alpha   90.00
_cell.angle_beta   90.00
_cell.angle_gamma   90.00
#
_symmetry.space_group_name_H-M   'P 1'
#
loop_
_entity.id
_entity.type
_entity.pdbx_description
1 polymer ?
#
loop_
_entity_poly.entity_id
_entity_poly.type
_entity_poly.pdbx_seq_one_letter_code
_entity_poly.pdbx_strand_id
1 'polypeptide(L)'
;VTPNEQSFPEEFVTLRDRWRRGELTPEDQEKMKKLQLKVVSDVLQAPQDELLQVQEIKVELPEKARIFNSVPCASCGEMVMEPRARVRDGKFVCIPCSESYSSRISG
;
A
#
# COMPACT_ATOMS: atom_id res chain seq x y z
N VAL A 1 -14.80 -3.64 9.93
CA VAL A 1 -14.30 -2.84 11.06
C VAL A 1 -14.08 -1.44 10.52
N THR A 2 -14.90 -0.47 10.93
CA THR A 2 -14.61 0.94 10.68
C THR A 2 -13.33 1.28 11.46
N PRO A 3 -12.29 1.84 10.84
CA PRO A 3 -11.14 2.32 11.59
C PRO A 3 -11.63 3.25 12.69
N ASN A 4 -11.12 3.08 13.91
CA ASN A 4 -11.42 4.02 14.97
C ASN A 4 -10.72 5.34 14.62
N GLU A 5 -11.43 6.27 13.97
CA GLU A 5 -10.89 7.56 13.51
C GLU A 5 -10.51 8.49 14.68
N GLN A 6 -10.84 8.12 15.92
CA GLN A 6 -10.70 8.94 17.12
C GLN A 6 -9.31 8.89 17.79
N SER A 7 -8.30 8.29 17.17
CA SER A 7 -7.02 7.97 17.85
C SER A 7 -5.94 9.05 17.80
N PHE A 8 -6.11 10.14 17.05
CA PHE A 8 -5.02 11.12 16.86
C PHE A 8 -5.47 12.56 17.15
N PRO A 9 -4.62 13.40 17.79
CA PRO A 9 -4.90 14.82 17.97
C PRO A 9 -5.17 15.53 16.63
N GLU A 10 -6.17 16.41 16.57
CA GLU A 10 -6.55 17.15 15.34
C GLU A 10 -5.37 17.91 14.71
N GLU A 11 -4.48 18.46 15.54
CA GLU A 11 -3.27 19.14 15.10
C GLU A 11 -2.32 18.20 14.34
N PHE A 12 -2.17 16.97 14.83
CA PHE A 12 -1.35 15.94 14.17
C PHE A 12 -1.92 15.56 12.80
N VAL A 13 -3.24 15.42 12.70
CA VAL A 13 -3.92 15.12 11.43
C VAL A 13 -3.70 16.26 10.42
N THR A 14 -3.90 17.50 10.86
CA THR A 14 -3.74 18.70 10.03
C THR A 14 -2.31 18.86 9.51
N LEU A 15 -1.32 18.69 10.39
CA LEU A 15 0.10 18.76 10.01
C LEU A 15 0.49 17.61 9.07
N ARG A 16 -0.03 16.40 9.29
CA ARG A 16 0.20 15.25 8.40
C ARG A 16 -0.33 15.50 6.99
N ASP A 17 -1.49 16.14 6.87
CA ASP A 17 -2.08 16.45 5.55
C ASP A 17 -1.30 17.53 4.82
N ARG A 18 -0.85 18.57 5.52
CA ARG A 18 0.09 19.57 4.96
C ARG A 18 1.42 18.93 4.54
N TRP A 19 1.91 17.94 5.30
CA TRP A 19 3.15 17.21 4.97
C TRP A 19 3.00 16.40 3.69
N ARG A 20 1.87 15.70 3.53
CA ARG A 20 1.54 15.00 2.28
C ARG A 20 1.49 15.92 1.07
N ARG A 21 1.08 17.18 1.25
CA ARG A 21 1.06 18.21 0.20
C ARG A 21 2.40 18.95 0.01
N GLY A 22 3.40 18.70 0.87
CA GLY A 22 4.70 19.39 0.81
C GLY A 22 4.68 20.83 1.34
N GLU A 23 3.69 21.20 2.16
CA GLU A 23 3.43 22.58 2.63
C GLU A 23 3.96 22.86 4.06
N LEU A 24 4.90 22.06 4.55
CA LEU A 24 5.45 22.22 5.91
C LEU A 24 6.51 23.30 5.95
N THR A 25 6.31 24.28 6.83
CA THR A 25 7.39 25.19 7.23
C THR A 25 8.38 24.48 8.15
N PRO A 26 9.61 25.02 8.35
CA PRO A 26 10.54 24.47 9.34
C PRO A 26 9.96 24.38 10.76
N GLU A 27 9.09 25.31 11.14
CA GLU A 27 8.40 25.28 12.43
C GLU A 27 7.40 24.13 12.51
N ASP A 28 6.63 23.91 11.43
CA ASP A 28 5.70 22.79 11.34
C ASP A 28 6.41 21.43 11.38
N GLN A 29 7.63 21.34 10.82
CA GLN A 29 8.44 20.12 10.86
C GLN A 29 8.80 19.74 12.31
N GLU A 30 9.23 20.71 13.10
CA GLU A 30 9.57 20.47 14.51
C GLU A 30 8.33 20.12 15.34
N LYS A 31 7.20 20.79 15.10
CA LYS A 31 5.91 20.44 15.72
C LYS A 31 5.47 19.03 15.35
N MET A 32 5.55 18.67 14.07
CA MET A 32 5.20 17.34 13.58
C MET A 32 6.06 16.26 14.23
N LYS A 33 7.37 16.49 14.35
CA LYS A 33 8.29 15.55 15.03
C LYS A 33 7.89 15.31 16.49
N LYS A 34 7.54 16.37 17.23
CA LYS A 34 7.09 16.25 18.64
C LYS A 34 5.79 15.47 18.75
N LEU A 35 4.81 15.77 17.90
CA LEU A 35 3.54 15.07 17.90
C LEU A 35 3.68 13.60 17.46
N GLN A 36 4.54 13.30 16.49
CA GLN A 36 4.87 11.92 16.11
C GLN A 36 5.42 11.13 17.29
N LEU A 37 6.38 11.69 18.03
CA LEU A 37 6.93 11.03 19.21
C LEU A 37 5.88 10.76 20.28
N LYS A 38 4.97 11.73 20.50
CA LYS A 38 3.85 11.55 21.42
C LYS A 38 2.93 10.41 20.97
N VAL A 39 2.48 10.43 19.71
CA VAL A 39 1.61 9.37 19.16
C VAL A 39 2.27 8.00 19.26
N VAL A 40 3.57 7.89 18.94
CA VAL A 40 4.31 6.62 19.09
C VAL A 40 4.33 6.17 20.54
N SER A 41 4.60 7.07 21.49
CA SER A 41 4.58 6.75 22.92
C SER A 41 3.20 6.28 23.38
N ASP A 42 2.13 6.96 22.96
CA ASP A 42 0.75 6.64 23.33
C ASP A 42 0.38 5.24 22.83
N VAL A 43 0.71 4.90 21.57
CA VAL A 43 0.48 3.55 21.00
C VAL A 43 1.29 2.48 21.73
N LEU A 44 2.54 2.74 22.11
CA LEU A 44 3.40 1.77 22.80
C LEU A 44 2.97 1.51 24.25
N GLN A 45 2.27 2.46 24.87
CA GLN A 45 1.82 2.39 26.27
C GLN A 45 0.34 1.98 26.40
N ALA A 46 -0.42 2.03 25.30
CA ALA A 46 -1.83 1.70 25.31
C ALA A 46 -2.08 0.21 25.67
N PRO A 47 -3.16 -0.09 26.41
CA PRO A 47 -3.62 -1.46 26.63
C PRO A 47 -3.86 -2.21 25.31
N GLN A 48 -3.57 -3.51 25.30
CA GLN A 48 -3.69 -4.34 24.08
C GLN A 48 -5.13 -4.38 23.54
N ASP A 49 -6.12 -4.37 24.42
CA ASP A 49 -7.55 -4.42 24.10
C ASP A 49 -8.11 -3.11 23.52
N GLU A 50 -7.44 -1.98 23.75
CA GLU A 50 -7.72 -0.71 23.06
C GLU A 50 -7.14 -0.69 21.64
N LEU A 51 -6.04 -1.42 21.42
CA LEU A 51 -5.33 -1.47 20.13
C LEU A 51 -5.85 -2.57 19.20
N LEU A 52 -6.19 -3.73 19.74
CA LEU A 52 -6.45 -4.95 18.99
C LEU A 52 -7.75 -5.60 19.47
N GLN A 53 -8.61 -5.92 18.51
CA GLN A 53 -9.79 -6.74 18.75
C GLN A 53 -9.49 -8.18 18.33
N VAL A 54 -9.54 -9.13 19.29
CA VAL A 54 -9.34 -10.56 19.03
C VAL A 54 -10.68 -11.28 19.20
N GLN A 55 -11.07 -12.05 18.20
CA GLN A 55 -12.33 -12.79 18.19
C GLN A 55 -12.14 -14.16 17.55
N GLU A 56 -12.83 -15.17 18.07
CA GLU A 56 -12.97 -16.45 17.39
C GLU A 56 -14.01 -16.32 16.26
N ILE A 57 -13.58 -16.63 15.04
CA ILE A 57 -14.43 -16.58 13.85
C ILE A 57 -14.35 -17.91 13.10
N LYS A 58 -15.46 -18.28 12.43
CA LYS A 58 -15.47 -19.37 11.46
C LYS A 58 -15.34 -18.77 10.07
N VAL A 59 -14.23 -19.06 9.39
CA VAL A 59 -13.97 -18.62 8.02
C VAL A 59 -13.43 -19.77 7.20
N GLU A 60 -13.79 -19.80 5.92
CA GLU A 60 -13.12 -20.68 4.95
C GLU A 60 -11.75 -20.07 4.63
N LEU A 61 -10.69 -20.81 4.96
CA LEU A 61 -9.34 -20.38 4.61
C LEU A 61 -9.17 -20.48 3.09
N PRO A 62 -8.44 -19.53 2.46
CA PRO A 62 -8.10 -19.66 1.06
C PRO A 62 -7.25 -20.92 0.85
N GLU A 63 -7.35 -21.51 -0.34
CA GLU A 63 -6.46 -22.61 -0.72
C GLU A 63 -4.99 -22.19 -0.63
N LYS A 64 -4.10 -23.17 -0.45
CA LYS A 64 -2.65 -22.93 -0.47
C LYS A 64 -2.25 -22.20 -1.76
N ALA A 65 -1.30 -21.27 -1.63
CA ALA A 65 -0.72 -20.60 -2.78
C ALA A 65 -0.19 -21.64 -3.78
N ARG A 66 -0.69 -21.57 -5.02
CA ARG A 66 -0.30 -22.48 -6.09
C ARG A 66 1.03 -22.02 -6.69
N ILE A 67 1.93 -22.94 -7.00
CA ILE A 67 3.12 -22.67 -7.79
C ILE A 67 2.70 -22.79 -9.26
N PHE A 68 2.79 -21.68 -9.98
CA PHE A 68 2.48 -21.65 -11.40
C PHE A 68 3.77 -21.65 -12.22
N ASN A 69 3.66 -22.08 -13.48
CA ASN A 69 4.77 -21.93 -14.41
C ASN A 69 5.07 -20.45 -14.63
N SER A 70 6.32 -20.19 -15.00
CA SER A 70 6.75 -18.86 -15.45
C SER A 70 6.83 -18.86 -16.97
N VAL A 71 6.27 -17.83 -17.59
CA VAL A 71 6.37 -17.58 -19.03
C VAL A 71 7.14 -16.28 -19.27
N PRO A 72 8.06 -16.23 -20.24
CA PRO A 72 8.77 -14.99 -20.55
C PRO A 72 7.82 -13.99 -21.22
N CYS A 73 7.87 -12.73 -20.79
CA CYS A 73 7.19 -11.63 -21.46
C CYS A 73 7.84 -11.38 -22.83
N ALA A 74 7.07 -11.45 -23.90
CA ALA A 74 7.58 -11.22 -25.26
C ALA A 74 8.03 -9.78 -25.54
N SER A 75 7.73 -8.83 -24.65
CA SER A 75 8.11 -7.41 -24.80
C SER A 75 9.35 -7.04 -23.97
N CYS A 76 9.42 -7.43 -22.68
CA CYS A 76 10.53 -7.06 -21.80
C CYS A 76 11.50 -8.22 -21.47
N GLY A 77 11.12 -9.47 -21.78
CA GLY A 77 11.93 -10.67 -21.50
C GLY A 77 11.86 -11.19 -20.06
N GLU A 78 11.25 -10.45 -19.13
CA GLU A 78 11.11 -10.89 -17.73
C GLU A 78 10.14 -12.07 -17.59
N MET A 79 10.37 -12.91 -16.58
CA MET A 79 9.50 -14.04 -16.27
C MET A 79 8.24 -13.58 -15.55
N VAL A 80 7.08 -14.02 -16.04
CA VAL A 80 5.76 -13.71 -15.49
C VAL A 80 5.09 -15.00 -15.08
N MET A 81 4.46 -14.99 -13.91
CA MET A 81 3.59 -16.08 -13.48
C MET A 81 2.48 -16.29 -14.53
N GLU A 82 2.34 -17.50 -15.07
CA GLU A 82 1.39 -17.87 -16.14
C GLU A 82 -0.03 -17.27 -15.96
N PRO A 83 -0.73 -17.41 -14.82
CA PRO A 83 -2.05 -16.80 -14.60
C PRO A 83 -2.07 -15.25 -14.60
N ARG A 84 -0.92 -14.61 -14.48
CA ARG A 84 -0.76 -13.14 -14.57
C ARG A 84 -0.26 -12.69 -15.93
N ALA A 85 0.11 -13.59 -16.83
CA ALA A 85 0.39 -13.21 -18.21
C ALA A 85 -0.90 -12.74 -18.91
N ARG A 86 -0.72 -11.92 -19.95
CA ARG A 86 -1.76 -11.47 -20.86
C ARG A 86 -1.37 -11.88 -22.27
N VAL A 87 -2.35 -12.05 -23.15
CA VAL A 87 -2.11 -12.37 -24.55
C VAL A 87 -2.28 -11.11 -25.39
N ARG A 88 -1.25 -10.72 -26.13
CA ARG A 88 -1.29 -9.67 -27.16
C ARG A 88 -0.67 -10.20 -28.44
N ASP A 89 -1.39 -10.11 -29.55
CA ASP A 89 -0.96 -10.63 -30.86
C ASP A 89 -0.45 -12.08 -30.81
N GLY A 90 -1.14 -12.93 -30.03
CA GLY A 90 -0.77 -14.34 -29.83
C GLY A 90 0.47 -14.57 -28.96
N LYS A 91 1.06 -13.54 -28.38
CA LYS A 91 2.26 -13.63 -27.51
C LYS A 91 1.90 -13.34 -26.05
N PHE A 92 2.56 -14.05 -25.14
CA PHE A 92 2.46 -13.77 -23.70
C PHE A 92 3.24 -12.51 -23.34
N VAL A 93 2.61 -11.62 -22.58
CA VAL A 93 3.21 -10.38 -22.06
C VAL A 93 2.85 -10.18 -20.59
N CYS A 94 3.71 -9.48 -19.84
CA CYS A 94 3.41 -9.08 -18.46
C CYS A 94 2.28 -8.04 -18.41
N ILE A 95 1.62 -7.89 -17.25
CA ILE A 95 0.54 -6.90 -17.05
C ILE A 95 0.98 -5.49 -17.50
N PRO A 96 2.16 -4.96 -17.09
CA PRO A 96 2.62 -3.65 -17.56
C PRO A 96 2.78 -3.54 -19.09
N CYS A 97 3.43 -4.52 -19.74
CA CYS A 97 3.57 -4.54 -21.20
C CYS A 97 2.25 -4.81 -21.94
N SER A 98 1.23 -5.27 -21.22
CA SER A 98 -0.13 -5.49 -21.74
C SER A 98 -1.05 -4.28 -21.63
N GLU A 99 -0.60 -3.22 -20.98
CA GLU A 99 -1.35 -1.97 -20.78
C GLU A 99 -0.76 -0.82 -21.61
N SER A 100 0.41 -1.02 -22.24
CA SER A 100 1.00 -0.03 -23.14
C SER A 100 0.17 0.08 -24.44
N TYR A 101 -0.80 0.99 -24.45
CA TYR A 101 -1.09 1.73 -25.67
C TYR A 101 0.03 2.77 -25.78
N SER A 102 1.00 2.54 -26.66
CA SER A 102 1.91 3.60 -27.09
C SER A 102 1.10 4.58 -27.96
N SER A 103 0.27 5.43 -27.36
CA SER A 103 -0.10 6.68 -28.02
C SER A 103 1.19 7.48 -28.10
N ARG A 104 1.77 7.51 -29.31
CA ARG A 104 2.99 8.26 -29.64
C ARG A 104 2.95 9.64 -28.97
N ILE A 105 3.77 9.83 -27.95
CA ILE A 105 4.47 11.09 -27.76
C ILE A 105 5.93 10.68 -27.71
N SER A 106 6.52 10.73 -28.91
CA SER A 106 7.95 10.89 -29.11
C SER A 106 8.43 12.08 -28.27
N GLY A 107 9.72 12.06 -27.90
CA GLY A 107 10.36 13.08 -27.08
C GLY A 107 10.22 14.52 -27.57
#